data_AF-A0A6L3W287-F1
#
_entry.id   AF-A0A6L3W287-F1
#
_cell.length_a   1.000
_cell.length_b   1.000
_cell.length_c   1.000
_cell.angle_alpha   90.00
_cell.angle_beta   90.00
_cell.angle_gamma   90.00
#
_symmetry.space_group_name_H-M   'P 1'
#
loop_
_entity.id
_entity.type
_entity.pdbx_description
1 polymer ?
#
loop_
_entity_poly.entity_id
_entity_poly.type
_entity_poly.pdbx_seq_one_letter_code
_entity_poly.pdbx_strand_id
1 'polypeptide(L)'
;MNKTTISTAFGAAFLAAGALLPAGAAHATTSPASTASPSGKATTVTVTEKEYTLTPSTTTFKPGAYTFVAKNAGTMVHGLAISGPGISGTKQISGIKPGASGNLKVTLKAGTYQMWCPVDNHKNLGMKTQLTVGGAGGGGAPASPSPTGTGSKAPASPAPTTSNPGGY
;
A
#
# COMPACT_ATOMS: atom_id res chain seq x y z
N MET A 1 17.49 -30.66 2.79
CA MET A 1 17.07 -30.77 4.19
C MET A 1 16.35 -29.47 4.53
N ASN A 2 15.02 -29.43 4.53
CA ASN A 2 14.17 -29.57 5.71
C ASN A 2 12.73 -29.88 5.25
N LYS A 3 12.40 -31.18 5.22
CA LYS A 3 11.04 -31.67 5.01
C LYS A 3 10.40 -31.84 6.38
N THR A 4 9.33 -31.11 6.69
CA THR A 4 8.46 -31.43 7.82
C THR A 4 7.13 -31.91 7.26
N THR A 5 7.02 -33.23 7.24
CA THR A 5 5.84 -34.04 6.93
C THR A 5 4.87 -34.01 8.11
N ILE A 6 3.56 -33.88 7.86
CA ILE A 6 2.51 -34.45 8.72
C ILE A 6 1.45 -35.10 7.82
N SER A 7 1.61 -36.41 7.62
CA SER A 7 0.52 -37.38 7.34
C SER A 7 -0.09 -37.74 8.72
N THR A 8 -1.31 -38.23 8.94
CA THR A 8 -2.03 -39.38 8.36
C THR A 8 -3.41 -39.38 9.07
N ALA A 9 -4.53 -39.31 8.35
CA ALA A 9 -5.48 -40.38 8.07
C ALA A 9 -6.49 -40.78 9.17
N PHE A 10 -7.72 -40.96 8.69
CA PHE A 10 -8.92 -41.46 9.34
C PHE A 10 -8.74 -42.88 9.90
N GLY A 11 -9.33 -43.14 11.06
CA GLY A 11 -9.53 -44.48 11.60
C GLY A 11 -10.75 -44.48 12.52
N ALA A 12 -11.86 -45.03 12.03
CA ALA A 12 -13.03 -45.37 12.83
C ALA A 12 -13.00 -46.88 13.15
N ALA A 13 -13.28 -47.26 14.39
CA ALA A 13 -13.64 -48.63 14.77
C ALA A 13 -14.54 -48.62 16.02
N PHE A 14 -15.64 -49.36 15.92
CA PHE A 14 -16.77 -49.51 16.85
C PHE A 14 -16.62 -50.73 17.78
N LEU A 15 -17.49 -50.81 18.81
CA LEU A 15 -17.94 -51.93 19.69
C LEU A 15 -17.49 -51.80 21.17
N ALA A 16 -18.30 -51.98 22.24
CA ALA A 16 -19.74 -52.13 22.45
C ALA A 16 -20.09 -52.01 23.98
N ALA A 17 -21.34 -51.60 24.27
CA ALA A 17 -22.24 -51.94 25.41
C ALA A 17 -21.93 -51.58 26.90
N GLY A 18 -22.85 -50.79 27.51
CA GLY A 18 -22.99 -50.65 28.98
C GLY A 18 -23.97 -49.58 29.52
N ALA A 19 -25.25 -49.94 29.64
CA ALA A 19 -26.33 -49.55 30.59
C ALA A 19 -26.60 -48.11 31.14
N LEU A 20 -27.92 -47.79 31.18
CA LEU A 20 -28.74 -47.01 32.14
C LEU A 20 -28.98 -45.48 31.93
N LEU A 21 -30.27 -45.10 31.81
CA LEU A 21 -30.85 -43.75 31.64
C LEU A 21 -31.09 -43.06 33.02
N PRO A 22 -31.10 -41.70 33.17
CA PRO A 22 -32.26 -40.87 32.73
C PRO A 22 -31.97 -39.41 32.26
N ALA A 23 -32.94 -38.88 31.51
CA ALA A 23 -33.33 -37.48 31.25
C ALA A 23 -32.32 -36.32 31.55
N GLY A 24 -31.95 -35.57 30.50
CA GLY A 24 -31.26 -34.29 30.65
C GLY A 24 -31.24 -33.46 29.36
N ALA A 25 -32.05 -32.40 29.36
CA ALA A 25 -31.98 -31.14 28.62
C ALA A 25 -31.36 -31.08 27.21
N ALA A 26 -32.17 -30.57 26.29
CA ALA A 26 -31.76 -30.03 25.00
C ALA A 26 -30.52 -29.13 25.10
N HIS A 27 -29.51 -29.41 24.28
CA HIS A 27 -28.61 -28.38 23.77
C HIS A 27 -28.55 -28.55 22.25
N ALA A 28 -29.42 -27.81 21.57
CA ALA A 28 -29.20 -27.50 20.16
C ALA A 28 -27.90 -26.69 20.09
N THR A 29 -26.80 -27.33 19.69
CA THR A 29 -25.60 -26.62 19.26
C THR A 29 -25.96 -25.87 17.99
N THR A 30 -26.40 -24.63 18.14
CA THR A 30 -26.43 -23.65 17.06
C THR A 30 -24.99 -23.34 16.69
N SER A 31 -24.46 -24.07 15.70
CA SER A 31 -23.25 -23.67 15.01
C SER A 31 -23.45 -22.22 14.53
N PRO A 32 -22.58 -21.27 14.88
CA PRO A 32 -22.67 -19.94 14.31
C PRO A 32 -22.49 -20.08 12.80
N ALA A 33 -23.54 -19.73 12.06
CA ALA A 33 -23.46 -19.56 10.63
C ALA A 33 -22.41 -18.47 10.38
N SER A 34 -21.25 -18.87 9.85
CA SER A 34 -20.28 -17.95 9.30
C SER A 34 -20.96 -17.18 8.18
N THR A 35 -21.32 -15.93 8.46
CA THR A 35 -21.77 -14.98 7.45
C THR A 35 -20.64 -14.79 6.46
N ALA A 36 -20.67 -15.56 5.36
CA ALA A 36 -19.78 -15.38 4.24
C ALA A 36 -20.02 -13.98 3.69
N SER A 37 -19.09 -13.07 3.98
CA SER A 37 -19.06 -11.75 3.36
C SER A 37 -19.02 -11.95 1.84
N PRO A 38 -19.87 -11.27 1.06
CA PRO A 38 -19.89 -11.45 -0.39
C PRO A 38 -18.50 -11.11 -0.92
N SER A 39 -17.83 -12.13 -1.47
CA SER A 39 -16.56 -11.95 -2.18
C SER A 39 -16.86 -11.21 -3.49
N GLY A 40 -17.00 -9.89 -3.40
CA GLY A 40 -16.99 -9.03 -4.57
C GLY A 40 -15.70 -9.33 -5.34
N LYS A 41 -15.82 -9.60 -6.65
CA LYS A 41 -14.66 -9.89 -7.49
C LYS A 41 -13.68 -8.72 -7.37
N ALA A 42 -12.44 -8.99 -6.95
CA ALA A 42 -11.42 -7.96 -6.82
C ALA A 42 -11.11 -7.38 -8.21
N THR A 43 -11.05 -6.05 -8.30
CA THR A 43 -10.66 -5.36 -9.55
C THR A 43 -9.16 -5.47 -9.75
N THR A 44 -8.73 -5.89 -10.93
CA THR A 44 -7.29 -5.95 -11.26
C THR A 44 -6.85 -4.64 -11.91
N VAL A 45 -5.75 -4.07 -11.45
CA VAL A 45 -5.12 -2.88 -12.03
C VAL A 45 -3.64 -3.16 -12.24
N THR A 46 -3.17 -3.03 -13.47
CA THR A 46 -1.73 -3.16 -13.74
C THR A 46 -1.03 -1.85 -13.40
N VAL A 47 0.09 -1.93 -12.70
CA VAL A 47 1.00 -0.79 -12.48
C VAL A 47 2.28 -1.09 -13.22
N THR A 48 2.53 -0.39 -14.32
CA THR A 48 3.79 -0.50 -15.06
C THR A 48 4.84 0.32 -14.34
N GLU A 49 5.91 -0.34 -13.94
CA GLU A 49 7.07 0.25 -13.29
C GLU A 49 8.19 0.37 -14.32
N LYS A 50 8.71 1.58 -14.47
CA LYS A 50 9.89 1.88 -15.29
C LYS A 50 10.74 2.87 -14.50
N GLU A 51 12.01 3.02 -14.81
CA GLU A 51 12.97 3.86 -14.07
C GLU A 51 12.33 5.16 -13.58
N TYR A 52 12.15 5.24 -12.26
CA TYR A 52 11.60 6.37 -11.53
C TYR A 52 10.14 6.77 -11.85
N THR A 53 9.38 5.90 -12.52
CA THR A 53 8.00 6.14 -12.97
C THR A 53 7.07 5.00 -12.58
N LEU A 54 5.86 5.33 -12.14
CA LEU A 54 4.76 4.40 -11.91
C LEU A 54 3.54 4.78 -12.76
N THR A 55 3.07 3.86 -13.60
CA THR A 55 1.93 4.08 -14.49
C THR A 55 0.84 3.05 -14.24
N PRO A 56 -0.17 3.37 -13.41
CA PRO A 56 -1.38 2.57 -13.28
C PRO A 56 -2.17 2.52 -14.60
N SER A 57 -2.82 1.39 -14.90
CA SER A 57 -3.64 1.22 -16.10
C SER A 57 -4.95 2.02 -16.08
N THR A 58 -5.31 2.59 -14.93
CA THR A 58 -6.43 3.52 -14.75
C THR A 58 -6.11 4.48 -13.61
N THR A 59 -6.68 5.68 -13.68
CA THR A 59 -6.57 6.73 -12.65
C THR A 59 -7.88 6.95 -11.89
N THR A 60 -8.96 6.28 -12.30
CA THR A 60 -10.28 6.41 -11.67
C THR A 60 -10.59 5.17 -10.85
N PHE A 61 -10.77 5.35 -9.55
CA PHE A 61 -11.00 4.25 -8.61
C PHE A 61 -12.31 4.43 -7.87
N LYS A 62 -12.97 3.30 -7.57
CA LYS A 62 -14.13 3.24 -6.67
C LYS A 62 -13.74 2.50 -5.39
N PRO A 63 -14.43 2.72 -4.27
CA PRO A 63 -14.22 1.90 -3.09
C PRO A 63 -14.44 0.41 -3.41
N GLY A 64 -13.56 -0.47 -2.93
CA GLY A 64 -13.64 -1.91 -3.19
C GLY A 64 -12.31 -2.66 -3.06
N ALA A 65 -12.35 -3.96 -3.31
CA ALA A 65 -11.17 -4.82 -3.33
C ALA A 65 -10.40 -4.68 -4.66
N TYR A 66 -9.08 -4.52 -4.58
CA TYR A 66 -8.18 -4.40 -5.72
C TYR A 66 -7.01 -5.38 -5.62
N THR A 67 -6.59 -5.89 -6.77
CA THR A 67 -5.27 -6.52 -6.97
C THR A 67 -4.45 -5.63 -7.89
N PHE A 68 -3.42 -4.97 -7.35
CA PHE A 68 -2.44 -4.27 -8.17
C PHE A 68 -1.40 -5.27 -8.68
N VAL A 69 -1.26 -5.37 -9.99
CA VAL A 69 -0.22 -6.18 -10.64
C VAL A 69 0.91 -5.23 -11.00
N ALA A 70 1.93 -5.18 -10.14
CA ALA A 70 3.15 -4.43 -10.40
C ALA A 70 3.96 -5.18 -11.46
N LYS A 71 4.16 -4.57 -12.63
CA LYS A 71 4.94 -5.13 -13.74
C LYS A 71 6.17 -4.27 -13.94
N ASN A 72 7.35 -4.85 -13.71
CA ASN A 72 8.60 -4.16 -13.99
C ASN A 72 8.95 -4.27 -15.48
N ALA A 73 8.75 -3.16 -16.19
CA ALA A 73 9.12 -3.00 -17.60
C ALA A 73 10.45 -2.25 -17.79
N GLY A 74 11.15 -1.95 -16.69
CA GLY A 74 12.46 -1.33 -16.67
C GLY A 74 13.60 -2.35 -16.63
N THR A 75 14.79 -1.83 -16.34
CA THR A 75 16.05 -2.57 -16.18
C THR A 75 16.56 -2.57 -14.74
N MET A 76 16.02 -1.72 -13.86
CA MET A 76 16.33 -1.71 -12.43
C MET A 76 15.39 -2.61 -11.62
N VAL A 77 15.78 -2.97 -10.40
CA VAL A 77 14.86 -3.62 -9.45
C VAL A 77 13.87 -2.60 -8.92
N HIS A 78 12.59 -3.00 -8.85
CA HIS A 78 11.50 -2.13 -8.42
C HIS A 78 10.61 -2.80 -7.37
N GLY A 79 9.57 -2.07 -6.96
CA GLY A 79 8.59 -2.50 -6.00
C GLY A 79 7.42 -1.53 -5.99
N LEU A 80 6.34 -1.96 -5.34
CA LEU A 80 5.12 -1.20 -5.20
C LEU A 80 4.72 -1.14 -3.74
N ALA A 81 4.63 0.06 -3.20
CA ALA A 81 4.09 0.36 -1.88
C ALA A 81 2.87 1.28 -2.02
N ILE A 82 1.91 1.11 -1.11
CA ILE A 82 0.70 1.94 -1.04
C ILE A 82 0.34 2.22 0.43
N SER A 83 -0.04 3.47 0.70
CA SER A 83 -0.56 3.93 1.99
C SER A 83 -1.73 4.88 1.78
N GLY A 84 -2.71 4.84 2.67
CA GLY A 84 -3.86 5.73 2.65
C GLY A 84 -4.98 5.24 3.58
N PRO A 85 -6.17 5.86 3.49
CA PRO A 85 -7.29 5.53 4.37
C PRO A 85 -7.65 4.04 4.36
N GLY A 86 -7.80 3.44 5.54
CA GLY A 86 -8.17 2.03 5.68
C GLY A 86 -7.04 1.03 5.40
N ILE A 87 -5.83 1.48 5.09
CA ILE A 87 -4.63 0.63 5.05
C ILE A 87 -3.85 0.85 6.35
N SER A 88 -3.68 -0.19 7.15
CA SER A 88 -2.83 -0.12 8.36
C SER A 88 -1.38 0.05 7.97
N GLY A 89 -0.84 1.26 8.16
CA GLY A 89 0.54 1.60 7.80
C GLY A 89 0.75 1.62 6.28
N THR A 90 1.66 0.76 5.81
CA THR A 90 2.00 0.62 4.39
C THR A 90 1.88 -0.84 3.99
N LYS A 91 1.24 -1.10 2.84
CA LYS A 91 1.28 -2.42 2.20
C LYS A 91 2.22 -2.37 1.01
N GLN A 92 3.09 -3.36 0.86
CA GLN A 92 4.11 -3.33 -0.18
C GLN A 92 4.53 -4.69 -0.70
N ILE A 93 5.12 -4.67 -1.89
CA ILE A 93 5.94 -5.71 -2.50
C ILE A 93 7.22 -5.05 -3.03
N SER A 94 8.36 -5.70 -2.92
CA SER A 94 9.66 -5.19 -3.35
C SER A 94 10.49 -6.29 -4.00
N GLY A 95 11.63 -5.93 -4.60
CA GLY A 95 12.51 -6.91 -5.24
C GLY A 95 11.98 -7.43 -6.58
N ILE A 96 11.10 -6.69 -7.25
CA ILE A 96 10.55 -7.06 -8.55
C ILE A 96 11.65 -6.84 -9.59
N LYS A 97 12.19 -7.95 -10.10
CA LYS A 97 13.27 -7.96 -11.10
C LYS A 97 12.78 -7.45 -12.46
N PRO A 98 13.68 -6.98 -13.34
CA PRO A 98 13.35 -6.65 -14.73
C PRO A 98 12.56 -7.76 -15.42
N GLY A 99 11.46 -7.41 -16.09
CA GLY A 99 10.57 -8.34 -16.78
C GLY A 99 9.65 -9.17 -15.87
N ALA A 100 9.80 -9.08 -14.55
CA ALA A 100 8.95 -9.80 -13.59
C ALA A 100 7.75 -8.96 -13.13
N SER A 101 6.82 -9.63 -12.44
CA SER A 101 5.64 -9.00 -11.85
C SER A 101 5.37 -9.50 -10.43
N GLY A 102 4.65 -8.71 -9.64
CA GLY A 102 4.17 -9.07 -8.32
C GLY A 102 2.75 -8.55 -8.05
N ASN A 103 2.02 -9.22 -7.15
CA ASN A 103 0.63 -8.89 -6.85
C ASN A 103 0.48 -8.26 -5.46
N LEU A 104 -0.10 -7.06 -5.40
CA LEU A 104 -0.41 -6.35 -4.17
C LEU A 104 -1.92 -6.19 -4.01
N LYS A 105 -2.52 -7.05 -3.17
CA LYS A 105 -3.96 -7.00 -2.84
C LYS A 105 -4.26 -5.96 -1.76
N VAL A 106 -5.23 -5.08 -1.97
CA VAL A 106 -5.69 -4.08 -0.98
C VAL A 106 -7.21 -3.88 -1.08
N THR A 107 -7.81 -3.36 -0.02
CA THR A 107 -9.18 -2.83 -0.08
C THR A 107 -9.10 -1.31 0.02
N LEU A 108 -9.61 -0.62 -1.00
CA LEU A 108 -9.63 0.84 -1.05
C LEU A 108 -10.96 1.36 -0.50
N LYS A 109 -10.89 2.30 0.43
CA LYS A 109 -11.98 3.19 0.82
C LYS A 109 -11.91 4.50 0.03
N ALA A 110 -12.98 5.30 0.05
CA ALA A 110 -12.93 6.64 -0.53
C ALA A 110 -11.81 7.47 0.12
N GLY A 111 -11.13 8.29 -0.69
CA GLY A 111 -10.04 9.14 -0.25
C GLY A 111 -8.80 9.07 -1.15
N THR A 112 -7.70 9.63 -0.65
CA THR A 112 -6.46 9.82 -1.39
C THR A 112 -5.37 8.89 -0.87
N TYR A 113 -4.66 8.24 -1.79
CA TYR A 113 -3.59 7.29 -1.49
C TYR A 113 -2.28 7.73 -2.13
N GLN A 114 -1.18 7.45 -1.46
CA GLN A 114 0.15 7.51 -2.07
C GLN A 114 0.57 6.12 -2.50
N MET A 115 1.13 6.03 -3.70
CA MET A 115 1.76 4.84 -4.23
C MET A 115 3.18 5.18 -4.66
N TRP A 116 4.16 4.34 -4.35
CA TRP A 116 5.57 4.61 -4.64
C TRP A 116 6.40 3.33 -4.74
N CYS A 117 7.62 3.44 -5.25
CA CYS A 117 8.61 2.38 -5.17
C CYS A 117 9.44 2.50 -3.88
N PRO A 118 9.44 1.49 -3.00
CA PRO A 118 10.15 1.52 -1.71
C PRO A 118 11.65 1.20 -1.81
N VAL A 119 12.18 0.96 -3.02
CA VAL A 119 13.60 0.66 -3.24
C VAL A 119 14.43 1.94 -3.13
N ASP A 120 15.39 1.95 -2.20
CA ASP A 120 16.37 3.01 -1.97
C ASP A 120 15.77 4.42 -2.06
N ASN A 121 16.33 5.28 -2.92
CA ASN A 121 15.91 6.66 -3.11
C ASN A 121 14.89 6.83 -4.26
N HIS A 122 14.32 5.75 -4.81
CA HIS A 122 13.49 5.82 -6.02
C HIS A 122 12.26 6.73 -5.84
N LYS A 123 11.62 6.70 -4.66
CA LYS A 123 10.50 7.59 -4.33
C LYS A 123 10.88 9.07 -4.47
N ASN A 124 12.04 9.46 -3.95
CA ASN A 124 12.52 10.83 -3.95
C ASN A 124 12.97 11.27 -5.35
N LEU A 125 13.41 10.32 -6.18
CA LEU A 125 13.73 10.55 -7.59
C LEU A 125 12.48 10.67 -8.49
N GLY A 126 11.28 10.50 -7.93
CA GLY A 126 10.02 10.72 -8.64
C GLY A 126 9.14 9.48 -8.78
N MET A 127 9.57 8.30 -8.30
CA MET A 127 8.83 7.05 -8.42
C MET A 127 7.66 6.97 -7.43
N LYS A 128 6.71 7.89 -7.59
CA LYS A 128 5.52 8.04 -6.77
C LYS A 128 4.37 8.57 -7.60
N THR A 129 3.16 8.16 -7.25
CA THR A 129 1.92 8.66 -7.83
C THR A 129 0.83 8.73 -6.75
N GLN A 130 -0.18 9.55 -6.99
CA GLN A 130 -1.32 9.72 -6.10
C GLN A 130 -2.57 9.10 -6.74
N LEU A 131 -3.36 8.38 -5.95
CA LEU A 131 -4.62 7.77 -6.40
C LEU A 131 -5.78 8.40 -5.64
N THR A 132 -6.85 8.74 -6.35
CA THR A 132 -8.10 9.22 -5.78
C THR A 132 -9.19 8.17 -5.96
N VAL A 133 -9.82 7.79 -4.85
CA VAL A 133 -10.88 6.77 -4.81
C VAL A 133 -12.20 7.43 -4.44
N GLY A 134 -13.22 7.23 -5.26
CA GLY A 134 -14.57 7.72 -4.99
C GLY A 134 -14.79 9.23 -5.19
N GLY A 135 -13.80 9.96 -5.73
CA GLY A 135 -14.00 11.33 -6.19
C GLY A 135 -14.67 11.37 -7.56
N ALA A 136 -15.52 12.38 -7.82
CA ALA A 136 -15.92 12.73 -9.17
C ALA A 136 -14.64 12.98 -9.98
N GLY A 137 -14.50 12.31 -11.12
CA GLY A 137 -13.25 12.22 -11.90
C GLY A 137 -12.53 13.56 -12.01
N GLY A 138 -11.43 13.67 -11.26
CA GLY A 138 -10.50 14.79 -11.32
C GLY A 138 -9.14 14.23 -11.64
N GLY A 139 -8.87 14.03 -12.93
CA GLY A 139 -7.50 13.90 -13.43
C GLY A 139 -6.79 15.23 -13.18
N GLY A 140 -6.18 15.36 -12.01
CA GLY A 140 -5.29 16.46 -11.67
C GLY A 140 -3.93 15.87 -11.39
N ALA A 141 -2.98 16.10 -12.30
CA ALA A 141 -1.56 15.94 -12.01
C ALA A 141 -1.22 16.70 -10.72
N PRO A 142 -0.27 16.24 -9.89
CA PRO A 142 0.23 17.08 -8.82
C PRO A 142 0.92 18.30 -9.46
N ALA A 143 0.28 19.46 -9.37
CA ALA A 143 1.00 20.71 -9.43
C ALA A 143 1.98 20.69 -8.25
N SER A 144 3.27 20.57 -8.56
CA SER A 144 4.33 20.90 -7.63
C SER A 144 4.16 22.37 -7.24
N PRO A 145 3.91 22.75 -5.98
CA PRO A 145 4.22 24.11 -5.56
C PRO A 145 5.75 24.20 -5.48
N SER A 146 6.35 24.88 -6.44
CA SER A 146 7.68 25.49 -6.24
C SER A 146 7.60 26.40 -5.01
N PRO A 147 8.49 26.29 -4.01
CA PRO A 147 8.59 27.33 -2.99
C PRO A 147 9.28 28.55 -3.60
N THR A 148 8.48 29.56 -3.96
CA THR A 148 8.93 30.95 -4.01
C THR A 148 9.31 31.36 -2.59
N GLY A 149 10.52 31.92 -2.44
CA GLY A 149 11.19 32.09 -1.16
C GLY A 149 10.50 32.99 -0.14
N THR A 150 10.97 32.87 1.10
CA THR A 150 10.75 33.85 2.16
C THR A 150 12.11 34.12 2.81
N GLY A 151 12.42 35.40 2.93
CA GLY A 151 13.76 35.93 3.01
C GLY A 151 14.50 35.65 4.31
N SER A 152 15.82 35.50 4.16
CA SER A 152 16.77 35.62 5.26
C SER A 152 16.69 37.03 5.85
N LYS A 153 16.23 37.09 7.09
CA LYS A 153 16.34 38.26 7.98
C LYS A 153 17.83 38.59 8.15
N ALA A 154 18.29 39.64 7.48
CA ALA A 154 19.59 40.25 7.75
C ALA A 154 19.58 40.91 9.14
N PRO A 155 20.64 40.78 9.96
CA PRO A 155 20.82 41.64 11.12
C PRO A 155 21.32 43.02 10.68
N ALA A 156 20.70 44.06 11.24
CA ALA A 156 21.15 45.45 11.11
C ALA A 156 22.53 45.62 11.77
N SER A 157 23.46 46.22 11.06
CA SER A 157 24.70 46.76 11.63
C SER A 157 24.67 48.29 11.50
N PRO A 158 25.00 49.05 12.55
CA PRO A 158 24.87 50.51 12.56
C PRO A 158 25.99 51.20 11.78
N ALA A 159 25.67 52.38 11.26
CA ALA A 159 26.59 53.28 10.57
C ALA A 159 27.71 53.80 11.49
N PRO A 160 28.88 54.12 10.92
CA PRO A 160 29.66 55.25 11.40
C PRO A 160 29.82 56.33 10.33
N THR A 161 29.81 57.56 10.85
CA THR A 161 29.91 58.85 10.18
C THR A 161 31.30 59.17 9.62
N THR A 162 31.29 59.90 8.51
CA THR A 162 32.28 60.84 7.94
C THR A 162 33.54 61.15 8.76
N SER A 163 34.72 61.00 8.14
CA SER A 163 35.63 62.13 7.84
C SER A 163 36.92 61.68 7.13
N ASN A 164 37.20 62.36 6.02
CA ASN A 164 38.50 62.50 5.37
C ASN A 164 39.40 63.40 6.27
N PRO A 165 40.73 63.17 6.34
CA PRO A 165 41.63 63.97 5.51
C PRO A 165 42.89 63.22 5.04
N GLY A 166 43.20 63.35 3.74
CA GLY A 166 44.47 63.84 3.19
C GLY A 166 45.79 63.14 3.52
N GLY A 167 46.66 63.03 2.51
CA GLY A 167 48.10 63.13 2.71
C GLY A 167 48.94 62.13 1.93
N TYR A 168 49.62 62.69 0.92
CA TYR A 168 50.91 62.31 0.31
C TYR A 168 50.94 61.06 -0.58
#